data_AF-A0A944MVF3-F1
#
_entry.id   AF-A0A944MVF3-F1
#
_cell.length_a   1.000
_cell.length_b   1.000
_cell.length_c   1.000
_cell.angle_alpha   90.00
_cell.angle_beta   90.00
_cell.angle_gamma   90.00
#
_symmetry.space_group_name_H-M   'P 1'
#
loop_
_entity.id
_entity.type
_entity.pdbx_description
1 polymer ?
#
loop_
_entity_poly.entity_id
_entity_poly.type
_entity_poly.pdbx_seq_one_letter_code
_entity_poly.pdbx_strand_id
1 'polypeptide(L)'
;MKIRTWPFTIRSPKKCFFLGILCWSLLAIPLTAQMGGYGRRGFGGGNYASTAQQGADYGMASMMRAQGYQNLQNSEAAKNYQTAQSQQIDNRKKWTDTYFDMRKTNRKARADEAPSRISHEDAIRLAKSVAPPRLSSTQLDPTTGHIQYPLVLQDSIFTPYRSELDSLFAGRASSGSGLQIKDFQAIRTTLTKFKEVLKEHVQDYPSSEYGKARVFLNSLSNEANFPAS
;
A
#
# COMPACT_ATOMS: atom_id res chain seq x y z
N MET A 1 23.67 -0.33 31.77
CA MET A 1 23.27 0.88 32.53
C MET A 1 21.80 1.15 32.28
N LYS A 2 20.97 0.96 33.31
CA LYS A 2 19.55 1.34 33.52
C LYS A 2 18.54 1.15 32.38
N ILE A 3 17.92 -0.03 32.39
CA ILE A 3 16.61 -0.34 31.79
C ILE A 3 15.54 0.44 32.59
N ARG A 4 14.77 1.28 31.91
CA ARG A 4 13.76 2.15 32.53
C ARG A 4 12.40 1.48 32.42
N THR A 5 12.08 0.63 33.39
CA THR A 5 10.75 0.04 33.59
C THR A 5 9.79 1.09 34.15
N TRP A 6 8.61 1.25 33.53
CA TRP A 6 7.52 2.06 34.06
C TRP A 6 6.60 1.16 34.89
N PRO A 7 6.35 1.46 36.19
CA PRO A 7 5.34 0.75 36.96
C PRO A 7 3.97 1.38 36.69
N PHE A 8 3.12 0.68 35.92
CA PHE A 8 1.70 0.99 35.86
C PHE A 8 1.07 0.65 37.23
N THR A 9 0.90 1.67 38.05
CA THR A 9 0.18 1.62 39.33
C THR A 9 -1.31 1.78 39.05
N ILE A 10 -2.06 0.68 39.15
CA ILE A 10 -3.52 0.67 39.08
C ILE A 10 -4.07 1.24 40.40
N ARG A 11 -4.58 2.46 40.36
CA ARG A 11 -5.36 3.05 41.46
C ARG A 11 -6.85 2.86 41.17
N SER A 12 -7.47 1.96 41.91
CA SER A 12 -8.92 1.74 41.92
C SER A 12 -9.69 2.94 42.48
N PRO A 13 -10.81 3.35 41.86
CA PRO A 13 -11.95 3.86 42.59
C PRO A 13 -13.01 2.77 42.68
N LYS A 14 -13.23 2.30 43.91
CA LYS A 14 -14.35 1.44 44.29
C LYS A 14 -15.64 2.28 44.35
N LYS A 15 -16.73 1.64 43.90
CA LYS A 15 -18.15 1.81 44.26
C LYS A 15 -19.01 2.74 43.40
N CYS A 16 -20.18 2.18 43.10
CA CYS A 16 -21.43 2.78 42.62
C CYS A 16 -21.59 2.97 41.10
N PHE A 17 -21.89 1.89 40.37
CA PHE A 17 -23.07 1.81 39.47
C PHE A 17 -23.17 0.40 38.86
N PHE A 18 -23.70 -0.56 39.62
CA PHE A 18 -24.16 -1.85 39.10
C PHE A 18 -25.62 -2.00 39.50
N LEU A 19 -26.53 -1.68 38.58
CA LEU A 19 -27.94 -2.04 38.67
C LEU A 19 -28.54 -1.89 37.28
N GLY A 20 -28.95 -3.01 36.67
CA GLY A 20 -29.80 -2.91 35.47
C GLY A 20 -29.76 -4.03 34.43
N ILE A 21 -29.18 -5.21 34.68
CA ILE A 21 -29.41 -6.39 33.81
C ILE A 21 -29.42 -7.66 34.66
N LEU A 22 -30.60 -8.05 35.15
CA LEU A 22 -31.02 -9.45 35.39
C LEU A 22 -32.32 -9.45 36.19
N CYS A 23 -33.45 -9.46 35.51
CA CYS A 23 -34.66 -10.03 36.09
C CYS A 23 -35.68 -10.33 34.98
N TRP A 24 -36.14 -11.59 35.00
CA TRP A 24 -37.42 -12.10 34.52
C TRP A 24 -37.38 -13.04 33.31
N SER A 25 -36.97 -14.27 33.60
CA SER A 25 -37.68 -15.45 33.11
C SER A 25 -38.79 -15.82 34.10
N LEU A 26 -39.92 -16.29 33.55
CA LEU A 26 -41.06 -16.99 34.18
C LEU A 26 -42.04 -16.17 35.04
N LEU A 27 -43.25 -15.97 34.49
CA LEU A 27 -44.58 -16.02 35.15
C LEU A 27 -45.62 -15.82 34.03
N ALA A 28 -46.19 -16.89 33.49
CA ALA A 28 -47.46 -17.45 33.93
C ALA A 28 -48.62 -16.42 33.84
N ILE A 29 -49.45 -16.65 32.83
CA ILE A 29 -50.74 -16.04 32.54
C ILE A 29 -51.64 -16.07 33.79
N PRO A 30 -52.31 -14.97 34.14
CA PRO A 30 -53.62 -15.04 34.80
C PRO A 30 -54.70 -14.52 33.85
N LEU A 31 -55.58 -15.44 33.46
CA LEU A 31 -56.94 -15.16 33.03
C LEU A 31 -57.66 -14.32 34.09
N THR A 32 -58.13 -13.12 33.73
CA THR A 32 -59.36 -12.50 34.26
C THR A 32 -59.96 -11.71 33.08
N ALA A 33 -61.01 -12.19 32.42
CA ALA A 33 -62.41 -12.08 32.85
C ALA A 33 -62.81 -10.64 33.18
N GLN A 34 -63.02 -9.82 32.13
CA GLN A 34 -63.89 -8.66 32.24
C GLN A 34 -65.10 -8.86 31.31
N MET A 35 -66.17 -9.32 31.95
CA MET A 35 -67.56 -9.21 31.51
C MET A 35 -67.84 -7.81 30.95
N GLY A 36 -68.33 -7.75 29.72
CA GLY A 36 -68.80 -6.52 29.10
C GLY A 36 -69.76 -6.82 27.96
N GLY A 37 -71.05 -6.72 28.25
CA GLY A 37 -72.05 -6.39 27.24
C GLY A 37 -72.78 -7.56 26.60
N TYR A 38 -73.83 -8.03 27.30
CA TYR A 38 -75.01 -8.59 26.65
C TYR A 38 -75.47 -7.66 25.52
N GLY A 39 -75.30 -8.13 24.28
CA GLY A 39 -75.75 -7.50 23.06
C GLY A 39 -76.29 -8.53 22.07
N ARG A 40 -77.06 -9.52 22.54
CA ARG A 40 -78.04 -10.20 21.68
C ARG A 40 -79.05 -9.13 21.24
N ARG A 41 -78.92 -8.64 20.01
CA ARG A 41 -80.00 -8.09 19.18
C ARG A 41 -79.43 -7.82 17.79
N GLY A 42 -79.79 -8.68 16.85
CA GLY A 42 -79.34 -8.57 15.47
C GLY A 42 -79.43 -9.87 14.70
N PHE A 43 -80.46 -10.68 14.96
CA PHE A 43 -80.89 -11.71 14.02
C PHE A 43 -81.58 -10.99 12.85
N GLY A 44 -80.78 -10.36 11.98
CA GLY A 44 -81.16 -10.06 10.60
C GLY A 44 -80.45 -11.11 9.75
N GLY A 45 -81.10 -12.17 9.26
CA GLY A 45 -82.49 -12.23 8.84
C GLY A 45 -82.64 -11.51 7.50
N GLY A 46 -82.12 -12.13 6.43
CA GLY A 46 -82.26 -11.69 5.02
C GLY A 46 -80.96 -11.08 4.48
N ASN A 47 -80.15 -11.74 3.65
CA ASN A 47 -80.50 -12.50 2.45
C ASN A 47 -79.58 -13.73 2.29
N TYR A 48 -79.99 -14.88 2.82
CA TYR A 48 -79.51 -16.13 2.24
C TYR A 48 -80.25 -16.30 0.92
N ALA A 49 -79.48 -16.29 -0.15
CA ALA A 49 -79.90 -16.68 -1.47
C ALA A 49 -80.41 -18.13 -1.46
N SER A 50 -81.69 -18.35 -1.17
CA SER A 50 -82.31 -19.68 -1.23
C SER A 50 -82.57 -20.15 -2.67
N THR A 51 -81.82 -19.60 -3.64
CA THR A 51 -81.89 -19.93 -5.06
C THR A 51 -80.46 -20.04 -5.57
N ALA A 52 -80.13 -21.13 -6.26
CA ALA A 52 -78.77 -21.40 -6.76
C ALA A 52 -78.17 -20.22 -7.54
N GLN A 53 -79.02 -19.46 -8.24
CA GLN A 53 -78.64 -18.26 -9.00
C GLN A 53 -78.02 -17.16 -8.13
N GLN A 54 -78.64 -16.77 -7.02
CA GLN A 54 -78.16 -15.64 -6.22
C GLN A 54 -76.90 -16.02 -5.41
N GLY A 55 -76.73 -17.29 -5.04
CA GLY A 55 -75.46 -17.79 -4.49
C GLY A 55 -74.32 -17.75 -5.52
N ALA A 56 -74.63 -18.06 -6.79
CA ALA A 56 -73.70 -17.91 -7.89
C ALA A 56 -73.35 -16.43 -8.14
N ASP A 57 -74.32 -15.51 -8.08
CA ASP A 57 -74.09 -14.07 -8.26
C ASP A 57 -73.22 -13.48 -7.14
N TYR A 58 -73.43 -13.86 -5.87
CA TYR A 58 -72.55 -13.47 -4.76
C TYR A 58 -71.15 -14.08 -4.89
N GLY A 59 -71.05 -15.34 -5.31
CA GLY A 59 -69.78 -15.99 -5.64
C GLY A 59 -69.02 -15.20 -6.70
N MET A 60 -69.68 -14.86 -7.82
CA MET A 60 -69.09 -14.04 -8.88
C MET A 60 -68.68 -12.65 -8.41
N ALA A 61 -69.51 -11.96 -7.62
CA ALA A 61 -69.17 -10.65 -7.06
C ALA A 61 -67.97 -10.72 -6.08
N SER A 62 -67.87 -11.79 -5.29
CA SER A 62 -66.73 -12.02 -4.41
C SER A 62 -65.44 -12.27 -5.19
N MET A 63 -65.52 -13.01 -6.30
CA MET A 63 -64.40 -13.24 -7.21
C MET A 63 -63.96 -11.94 -7.90
N MET A 64 -64.89 -11.12 -8.40
CA MET A 64 -64.57 -9.81 -8.99
C MET A 64 -63.90 -8.86 -7.99
N ARG A 65 -64.37 -8.83 -6.73
CA ARG A 65 -63.72 -8.05 -5.67
C ARG A 65 -62.33 -8.59 -5.36
N ALA A 66 -62.18 -9.91 -5.23
CA ALA A 66 -60.89 -10.56 -5.00
C ALA A 66 -59.90 -10.24 -6.11
N GLN A 67 -60.35 -10.24 -7.38
CA GLN A 67 -59.54 -9.84 -8.52
C GLN A 67 -59.14 -8.35 -8.47
N GLY A 68 -60.06 -7.47 -8.05
CA GLY A 68 -59.75 -6.05 -7.82
C GLY A 68 -58.71 -5.85 -6.70
N TYR A 69 -58.86 -6.54 -5.57
CA TYR A 69 -57.89 -6.53 -4.48
C TYR A 69 -56.53 -7.08 -4.92
N GLN A 70 -56.51 -8.15 -5.72
CA GLN A 70 -55.29 -8.71 -6.28
C GLN A 70 -54.58 -7.69 -7.19
N ASN A 71 -55.31 -6.96 -8.03
CA ASN A 71 -54.71 -5.92 -8.88
C ASN A 71 -54.09 -4.77 -8.08
N LEU A 72 -54.74 -4.35 -6.99
CA LEU A 72 -54.22 -3.34 -6.08
C LEU A 72 -52.96 -3.85 -5.37
N GLN A 73 -53.00 -5.06 -4.80
CA GLN A 73 -51.85 -5.67 -4.14
C GLN A 73 -50.68 -5.87 -5.11
N ASN A 74 -50.94 -6.29 -6.34
CA ASN A 74 -49.92 -6.39 -7.39
C ASN A 74 -49.30 -5.02 -7.71
N SER A 75 -50.12 -3.97 -7.76
CA SER A 75 -49.64 -2.60 -8.01
C SER A 75 -48.79 -2.07 -6.85
N GLU A 76 -49.19 -2.32 -5.61
CA GLU A 76 -48.41 -1.96 -4.41
C GLU A 76 -47.11 -2.75 -4.34
N ALA A 77 -47.14 -4.05 -4.62
CA ALA A 77 -45.95 -4.89 -4.71
C ALA A 77 -44.97 -4.37 -5.79
N ALA A 78 -45.48 -3.96 -6.96
CA ALA A 78 -44.65 -3.39 -8.02
C ALA A 78 -43.99 -2.06 -7.59
N LYS A 79 -44.71 -1.18 -6.89
CA LYS A 79 -44.14 0.07 -6.34
C LYS A 79 -43.07 -0.22 -5.29
N ASN A 80 -43.32 -1.17 -4.40
CA ASN A 80 -42.35 -1.57 -3.37
C ASN A 80 -41.10 -2.17 -4.01
N TYR A 81 -41.25 -2.96 -5.07
CA TYR A 81 -40.15 -3.53 -5.83
C TYR A 81 -39.29 -2.44 -6.50
N GLN A 82 -39.91 -1.46 -7.16
CA GLN A 82 -39.20 -0.33 -7.74
C GLN A 82 -38.46 0.50 -6.68
N THR A 83 -39.09 0.73 -5.52
CA THR A 83 -38.47 1.44 -4.39
C THR A 83 -37.29 0.66 -3.82
N ALA A 84 -37.39 -0.66 -3.70
CA ALA A 84 -36.28 -1.50 -3.25
C ALA A 84 -35.11 -1.47 -4.26
N GLN A 85 -35.40 -1.48 -5.57
CA GLN A 85 -34.37 -1.36 -6.60
C GLN A 85 -33.65 0.00 -6.55
N SER A 86 -34.37 1.11 -6.41
CA SER A 86 -33.74 2.43 -6.31
C SER A 86 -32.84 2.54 -5.08
N GLN A 87 -33.33 2.08 -3.93
CA GLN A 87 -32.54 2.02 -2.69
C GLN A 87 -31.29 1.15 -2.85
N GLN A 88 -31.37 0.03 -3.57
CA GLN A 88 -30.20 -0.81 -3.85
C GLN A 88 -29.15 -0.05 -4.69
N ILE A 89 -29.59 0.65 -5.72
CA ILE A 89 -28.70 1.45 -6.59
C ILE A 89 -28.04 2.58 -5.77
N ASP A 90 -28.83 3.30 -4.98
CA ASP A 90 -28.33 4.39 -4.13
C ASP A 90 -27.34 3.88 -3.09
N ASN A 91 -27.62 2.72 -2.48
CA ASN A 91 -26.68 2.08 -1.56
C ASN A 91 -25.37 1.75 -2.26
N ARG A 92 -25.41 1.11 -3.43
CA ARG A 92 -24.19 0.78 -4.21
C ARG A 92 -23.39 2.03 -4.58
N LYS A 93 -24.07 3.10 -4.99
CA LYS A 93 -23.45 4.39 -5.28
C LYS A 93 -22.78 4.95 -4.03
N LYS A 94 -23.50 5.03 -2.92
CA LYS A 94 -22.98 5.51 -1.63
C LYS A 94 -21.76 4.72 -1.16
N TRP A 95 -21.79 3.39 -1.28
CA TRP A 95 -20.64 2.53 -0.98
C TRP A 95 -19.41 2.89 -1.83
N THR A 96 -19.63 3.08 -3.12
CA THR A 96 -18.57 3.43 -4.08
C THR A 96 -17.97 4.81 -3.78
N ASP A 97 -18.84 5.81 -3.61
CA ASP A 97 -18.43 7.18 -3.29
C ASP A 97 -17.65 7.23 -1.97
N THR A 98 -18.17 6.57 -0.92
CA THR A 98 -17.51 6.49 0.40
C THR A 98 -16.12 5.84 0.29
N TYR A 99 -15.98 4.77 -0.50
CA TYR A 99 -14.69 4.12 -0.70
C TYR A 99 -13.66 5.05 -1.35
N PHE A 100 -14.06 5.77 -2.40
CA PHE A 100 -13.16 6.70 -3.09
C PHE A 100 -12.84 7.94 -2.24
N ASP A 101 -13.80 8.44 -1.46
CA ASP A 101 -13.60 9.55 -0.53
C ASP A 101 -12.61 9.17 0.58
N MET A 102 -12.79 7.98 1.17
CA MET A 102 -11.84 7.45 2.15
C MET A 102 -10.45 7.27 1.52
N ARG A 103 -10.36 6.73 0.30
CA ARG A 103 -9.08 6.54 -0.41
C ARG A 103 -8.40 7.88 -0.71
N LYS A 104 -9.15 8.90 -1.12
CA LYS A 104 -8.66 10.26 -1.39
C LYS A 104 -8.15 10.90 -0.10
N THR A 105 -8.92 10.80 0.98
CA THR A 105 -8.56 11.32 2.31
C THR A 105 -7.28 10.66 2.81
N ASN A 106 -7.18 9.33 2.74
CA ASN A 106 -5.99 8.59 3.13
C ASN A 106 -4.77 8.89 2.25
N ARG A 107 -4.97 9.16 0.95
CA ARG A 107 -3.87 9.58 0.06
C ARG A 107 -3.38 10.98 0.44
N LYS A 108 -4.30 11.89 0.76
CA LYS A 108 -3.96 13.25 1.18
C LYS A 108 -3.21 13.23 2.51
N ALA A 109 -3.72 12.53 3.53
CA ALA A 109 -3.04 12.39 4.81
C ALA A 109 -1.62 11.82 4.66
N ARG A 110 -1.44 10.76 3.86
CA ARG A 110 -0.11 10.23 3.57
C ARG A 110 0.80 11.18 2.80
N ALA A 111 0.25 12.05 1.95
CA ALA A 111 1.03 13.03 1.23
C ALA A 111 1.46 14.19 2.15
N ASP A 112 0.59 14.59 3.07
CA ASP A 112 0.85 15.63 4.08
C ASP A 112 1.88 15.13 5.12
N GLU A 113 1.83 13.85 5.49
CA GLU A 113 2.80 13.19 6.38
C GLU A 113 4.10 12.76 5.67
N ALA A 114 4.09 12.67 4.33
CA ALA A 114 5.27 12.23 3.61
C ALA A 114 6.42 13.24 3.80
N PRO A 115 7.65 12.77 4.05
CA PRO A 115 8.80 13.66 4.05
C PRO A 115 8.88 14.37 2.69
N SER A 116 9.31 15.63 2.70
CA SER A 116 9.47 16.41 1.47
C SER A 116 10.28 15.62 0.47
N ARG A 117 9.68 15.30 -0.68
CA ARG A 117 10.41 14.64 -1.76
C ARG A 117 11.52 15.58 -2.20
N ILE A 118 12.74 15.07 -2.21
CA ILE A 118 13.90 15.81 -2.71
C ILE A 118 13.57 16.27 -4.13
N SER A 119 13.71 17.57 -4.41
CA SER A 119 13.49 18.11 -5.75
C SER A 119 14.39 17.39 -6.77
N HIS A 120 14.00 17.34 -8.04
CA HIS A 120 14.86 16.75 -9.06
C HIS A 120 16.25 17.41 -9.10
N GLU A 121 16.29 18.73 -8.95
CA GLU A 121 17.54 19.49 -8.87
C GLU A 121 18.36 19.14 -7.62
N ASP A 122 17.69 19.01 -6.46
CA ASP A 122 18.34 18.60 -5.21
C ASP A 122 18.85 17.17 -5.29
N ALA A 123 18.13 16.28 -5.98
CA ALA A 123 18.52 14.91 -6.21
C ALA A 123 19.74 14.83 -7.14
N ILE A 124 19.79 15.65 -8.19
CA ILE A 124 20.97 15.79 -9.05
C ILE A 124 22.14 16.36 -8.24
N ARG A 125 21.91 17.41 -7.43
CA ARG A 125 22.95 18.02 -6.61
C ARG A 125 23.51 17.02 -5.61
N LEU A 126 22.65 16.26 -4.94
CA LEU A 126 23.03 15.19 -4.02
C LEU A 126 23.79 14.07 -4.73
N ALA A 127 23.31 13.64 -5.90
CA ALA A 127 24.00 12.62 -6.70
C ALA A 127 25.40 13.10 -7.12
N LYS A 128 25.54 14.36 -7.54
CA LYS A 128 26.84 14.98 -7.86
C LYS A 128 27.74 15.10 -6.63
N SER A 129 27.20 15.41 -5.45
CA SER A 129 28.00 15.52 -4.22
C SER A 129 28.47 14.17 -3.65
N VAL A 130 27.72 13.10 -3.91
CA VAL A 130 28.04 11.74 -3.44
C VAL A 130 28.92 10.99 -4.44
N ALA A 131 28.94 11.41 -5.70
CA ALA A 131 29.80 10.83 -6.72
C ALA A 131 31.28 10.92 -6.29
N PRO A 132 32.07 9.84 -6.45
CA PRO A 132 33.51 9.90 -6.25
C PRO A 132 34.13 11.01 -7.09
N PRO A 133 35.14 11.73 -6.58
CA PRO A 133 35.82 12.76 -7.35
C PRO A 133 36.40 12.17 -8.64
N ARG A 134 36.48 12.99 -9.69
CA ARG A 134 37.21 12.64 -10.91
C ARG A 134 38.69 12.52 -10.61
N LEU A 135 39.39 11.65 -11.35
CA LEU A 135 40.84 11.55 -11.23
C LEU A 135 41.48 12.81 -11.83
N SER A 136 42.54 13.33 -11.20
CA SER A 136 43.32 14.42 -11.78
C SER A 136 44.13 13.93 -12.97
N SER A 137 44.51 14.83 -13.87
CA SER A 137 45.40 14.51 -15.02
C SER A 137 46.75 13.93 -14.59
N THR A 138 47.18 14.17 -13.35
CA THR A 138 48.37 13.57 -12.75
C THR A 138 48.17 12.13 -12.29
N GLN A 139 46.92 11.70 -12.07
CA GLN A 139 46.55 10.37 -11.62
C GLN A 139 46.15 9.45 -12.78
N LEU A 140 45.53 10.02 -13.81
CA LEU A 140 45.22 9.33 -15.07
C LEU A 140 45.51 10.32 -16.20
N ASP A 141 46.50 9.99 -17.04
CA ASP A 141 46.78 10.77 -18.24
C ASP A 141 45.76 10.41 -19.33
N PRO A 142 44.94 11.37 -19.78
CA PRO A 142 43.91 11.08 -20.78
C PRO A 142 44.48 10.76 -22.17
N THR A 143 45.72 11.17 -22.46
CA THR A 143 46.33 11.02 -23.79
C THR A 143 47.00 9.67 -23.94
N THR A 144 47.68 9.21 -22.89
CA THR A 144 48.43 7.95 -22.89
C THR A 144 47.64 6.81 -22.24
N GLY A 145 46.64 7.13 -21.42
CA GLY A 145 45.92 6.15 -20.60
C GLY A 145 46.74 5.62 -19.42
N HIS A 146 47.89 6.24 -19.11
CA HIS A 146 48.74 5.83 -17.99
C HIS A 146 48.09 6.17 -16.64
N ILE A 147 48.05 5.16 -15.76
CA ILE A 147 47.47 5.26 -14.42
C ILE A 147 48.60 5.35 -13.39
N GLN A 148 48.61 6.41 -12.59
CA GLN A 148 49.54 6.56 -11.48
C GLN A 148 48.96 5.94 -10.21
N TYR A 149 49.45 4.75 -9.85
CA TYR A 149 48.95 4.01 -8.68
C TYR A 149 49.51 4.56 -7.36
N PRO A 150 48.65 4.76 -6.33
CA PRO A 150 49.07 4.95 -4.94
C PRO A 150 49.97 3.82 -4.43
N LEU A 151 50.83 4.12 -3.44
CA LEU A 151 51.86 3.22 -2.93
C LEU A 151 51.33 1.80 -2.58
N VAL A 152 50.19 1.72 -1.89
CA VAL A 152 49.56 0.43 -1.50
C VAL A 152 49.22 -0.43 -2.72
N LEU A 153 48.84 0.19 -3.83
CA LEU A 153 48.45 -0.51 -5.06
C LEU A 153 49.66 -0.91 -5.92
N GLN A 154 50.86 -0.45 -5.58
CA GLN A 154 52.10 -0.83 -6.28
C GLN A 154 52.65 -2.18 -5.84
N ASP A 155 52.09 -2.78 -4.79
CA ASP A 155 52.48 -4.11 -4.32
C ASP A 155 52.41 -5.14 -5.47
N SER A 156 53.29 -6.13 -5.36
CA SER A 156 53.43 -7.25 -6.29
C SER A 156 52.12 -8.05 -6.44
N ILE A 157 51.36 -8.18 -5.35
CA ILE A 157 50.07 -8.89 -5.28
C ILE A 157 49.06 -8.30 -6.30
N PHE A 158 49.17 -6.99 -6.56
CA PHE A 158 48.23 -6.27 -7.41
C PHE A 158 48.67 -6.15 -8.87
N THR A 159 49.88 -6.61 -9.21
CA THR A 159 50.43 -6.59 -10.58
C THR A 159 49.48 -7.11 -11.66
N PRO A 160 48.80 -8.27 -11.51
CA PRO A 160 47.91 -8.76 -12.56
C PRO A 160 46.75 -7.78 -12.84
N TYR A 161 46.13 -7.24 -11.79
CA TYR A 161 45.03 -6.29 -11.93
C TYR A 161 45.48 -4.96 -12.54
N ARG A 162 46.68 -4.48 -12.15
CA ARG A 162 47.27 -3.27 -12.74
C ARG A 162 47.53 -3.45 -14.23
N SER A 163 48.18 -4.56 -14.61
CA SER A 163 48.51 -4.81 -16.02
C SER A 163 47.26 -4.89 -16.92
N GLU A 164 46.18 -5.51 -16.42
CA GLU A 164 44.93 -5.58 -17.15
C GLU A 164 44.28 -4.19 -17.27
N LEU A 165 44.20 -3.43 -16.17
CA LEU A 165 43.65 -2.07 -16.21
C LEU A 165 44.46 -1.12 -17.09
N ASP A 166 45.79 -1.16 -17.01
CA ASP A 166 46.66 -0.33 -17.83
C ASP A 166 46.45 -0.62 -19.32
N SER A 167 46.26 -1.89 -19.69
CA SER A 167 45.96 -2.26 -21.07
C SER A 167 44.59 -1.73 -21.55
N LEU A 168 43.56 -1.81 -20.70
CA LEU A 168 42.21 -1.36 -21.00
C LEU A 168 42.14 0.17 -21.11
N PHE A 169 42.82 0.90 -20.24
CA PHE A 169 42.86 2.36 -20.27
C PHE A 169 43.77 2.90 -21.39
N ALA A 170 44.88 2.24 -21.72
CA ALA A 170 45.69 2.58 -22.88
C ALA A 170 44.93 2.35 -24.20
N GLY A 171 44.19 1.24 -24.32
CA GLY A 171 43.31 0.97 -25.46
C GLY A 171 42.19 2.00 -25.59
N ARG A 172 41.61 2.43 -24.47
CA ARG A 172 40.63 3.53 -24.43
C ARG A 172 41.24 4.86 -24.90
N ALA A 173 42.43 5.22 -24.44
CA ALA A 173 43.08 6.47 -24.84
C ALA A 173 43.40 6.45 -26.35
N SER A 174 43.90 5.32 -26.86
CA SER A 174 44.25 5.15 -28.28
C SER A 174 43.05 5.21 -29.22
N SER A 175 41.88 4.72 -28.78
CA SER A 175 40.69 4.69 -29.62
C SER A 175 39.99 6.04 -29.73
N GLY A 176 40.27 7.01 -28.84
CA GLY A 176 39.71 8.37 -28.86
C GLY A 176 38.18 8.45 -28.78
N SER A 177 37.52 7.31 -28.70
CA SER A 177 36.07 7.09 -28.79
C SER A 177 35.62 6.36 -27.53
N GLY A 178 34.34 6.52 -27.17
CA GLY A 178 33.76 5.89 -25.99
C GLY A 178 34.07 4.39 -25.89
N LEU A 179 34.24 3.91 -24.65
CA LEU A 179 34.53 2.51 -24.34
C LEU A 179 33.53 1.57 -25.02
N GLN A 180 34.03 0.50 -25.65
CA GLN A 180 33.14 -0.58 -26.06
C GLN A 180 32.51 -1.23 -24.83
N ILE A 181 31.30 -1.77 -24.98
CA ILE A 181 30.57 -2.41 -23.86
C ILE A 181 31.40 -3.52 -23.22
N LYS A 182 32.17 -4.27 -24.03
CA LYS A 182 33.05 -5.34 -23.55
C LYS A 182 34.18 -4.80 -22.67
N ASP A 183 34.88 -3.77 -23.13
CA ASP A 183 35.98 -3.16 -22.38
C ASP A 183 35.49 -2.53 -21.09
N PHE A 184 34.32 -1.88 -21.12
CA PHE A 184 33.68 -1.32 -19.94
C PHE A 184 33.34 -2.40 -18.90
N GLN A 185 32.81 -3.55 -19.33
CA GLN A 185 32.54 -4.69 -18.45
C GLN A 185 33.83 -5.30 -17.89
N ALA A 186 34.88 -5.41 -18.71
CA ALA A 186 36.19 -5.87 -18.27
C ALA A 186 36.76 -4.97 -17.17
N ILE A 187 36.79 -3.65 -17.39
CA ILE A 187 37.25 -2.66 -16.40
C ILE A 187 36.49 -2.82 -15.07
N ARG A 188 35.15 -2.89 -15.12
CA ARG A 188 34.34 -3.04 -13.89
C ARG A 188 34.61 -4.34 -13.16
N THR A 189 34.78 -5.43 -13.89
CA THR A 189 35.06 -6.75 -13.31
C THR A 189 36.43 -6.76 -12.64
N THR A 190 37.46 -6.28 -13.34
CA THR A 190 38.82 -6.18 -12.81
C THR A 190 38.88 -5.26 -11.60
N LEU A 191 38.22 -4.09 -11.62
CA LEU A 191 38.16 -3.18 -10.46
C LEU A 191 37.43 -3.79 -9.27
N THR A 192 36.41 -4.62 -9.50
CA THR A 192 35.70 -5.31 -8.42
C THR A 192 36.61 -6.31 -7.74
N LYS A 193 37.27 -7.18 -8.53
CA LYS A 193 38.26 -8.13 -8.01
C LYS A 193 39.42 -7.43 -7.30
N PHE A 194 39.93 -6.34 -7.86
CA PHE A 194 41.01 -5.56 -7.25
C PHE A 194 40.59 -4.99 -5.89
N LYS A 195 39.36 -4.47 -5.76
CA LYS A 195 38.83 -4.00 -4.47
C LYS A 195 38.64 -5.13 -3.46
N GLU A 196 38.26 -6.33 -3.93
CA GLU A 196 38.10 -7.51 -3.07
C GLU A 196 39.44 -7.96 -2.49
N VAL A 197 40.47 -8.11 -3.33
CA VAL A 197 41.82 -8.48 -2.86
C VAL A 197 42.39 -7.40 -1.94
N LEU A 198 42.20 -6.11 -2.27
CA LEU A 198 42.61 -5.02 -1.38
C LEU A 198 41.90 -5.10 -0.01
N LYS A 199 40.64 -5.53 0.02
CA LYS A 199 39.86 -5.69 1.25
C LYS A 199 40.34 -6.90 2.07
N GLU A 200 40.76 -7.98 1.43
CA GLU A 200 41.35 -9.14 2.09
C GLU A 200 42.62 -8.76 2.85
N HIS A 201 43.48 -7.97 2.21
CA HIS A 201 44.73 -7.45 2.78
C HIS A 201 44.59 -6.15 3.57
N VAL A 202 43.38 -5.83 4.07
CA VAL A 202 43.14 -4.56 4.79
C VAL A 202 43.98 -4.40 6.05
N GLN A 203 44.38 -5.52 6.68
CA GLN A 203 45.18 -5.51 7.91
C GLN A 203 46.68 -5.28 7.63
N ASP A 204 47.12 -5.51 6.40
CA ASP A 204 48.53 -5.41 6.01
C ASP A 204 48.97 -3.96 5.73
N TYR A 205 48.00 -3.04 5.60
CA TYR A 205 48.24 -1.65 5.24
C TYR A 205 47.74 -0.67 6.31
N PRO A 206 48.43 0.48 6.50
CA PRO A 206 47.92 1.55 7.35
C PRO A 206 46.53 2.03 6.89
N SER A 207 45.61 2.24 7.85
CA SER A 207 44.22 2.60 7.53
C SER A 207 44.09 3.87 6.67
N SER A 208 45.00 4.83 6.85
CA SER A 208 45.07 6.06 6.05
C SER A 208 45.36 5.77 4.57
N GLU A 209 46.32 4.88 4.30
CA GLU A 209 46.75 4.54 2.95
C GLU A 209 45.76 3.60 2.25
N TYR A 210 45.16 2.66 3.00
CA TYR A 210 44.04 1.86 2.53
C TYR A 210 42.87 2.74 2.06
N GLY A 211 42.50 3.75 2.86
CA GLY A 211 41.42 4.69 2.51
C GLY A 211 41.69 5.41 1.19
N LYS A 212 42.92 5.93 1.00
CA LYS A 212 43.33 6.57 -0.26
C LYS A 212 43.26 5.62 -1.45
N ALA A 213 43.76 4.39 -1.31
CA ALA A 213 43.70 3.37 -2.35
C ALA A 213 42.25 3.01 -2.71
N ARG A 214 41.38 2.87 -1.70
CA ARG A 214 39.95 2.57 -1.90
C ARG A 214 39.22 3.69 -2.63
N VAL A 215 39.47 4.95 -2.26
CA VAL A 215 38.90 6.13 -2.92
C VAL A 215 39.41 6.23 -4.36
N PHE A 216 40.69 5.98 -4.59
CA PHE A 216 41.28 5.95 -5.92
C PHE A 216 40.59 4.91 -6.82
N LEU A 217 40.42 3.66 -6.37
CA LEU A 217 39.73 2.62 -7.15
C LEU A 217 38.24 2.93 -7.39
N ASN A 218 37.59 3.71 -6.51
CA ASN A 218 36.23 4.20 -6.77
C ASN A 218 36.21 5.31 -7.82
N SER A 219 37.19 6.22 -7.77
CA SER A 219 37.35 7.30 -8.72
C SER A 219 37.69 6.75 -10.11
N LEU A 220 38.56 5.74 -10.20
CA LEU A 220 38.88 5.04 -11.45
C LEU A 220 37.67 4.33 -12.06
N SER A 221 36.82 3.74 -11.23
CA SER A 221 35.53 3.18 -11.67
C SER A 221 34.56 4.25 -12.16
N ASN A 222 34.64 5.45 -11.62
CA ASN A 222 33.81 6.58 -12.05
C ASN A 222 34.29 7.11 -13.41
N GLU A 223 35.61 7.20 -13.61
CA GLU A 223 36.23 7.63 -14.87
C GLU A 223 35.84 6.77 -16.08
N ALA A 224 35.53 5.49 -15.88
CA ALA A 224 35.04 4.63 -16.94
C ALA A 224 33.66 5.05 -17.50
N ASN A 225 32.89 5.88 -16.78
CA ASN A 225 31.59 6.39 -17.26
C ASN A 225 31.72 7.68 -18.08
N PHE A 226 32.92 8.28 -18.14
CA PHE A 226 33.18 9.52 -18.88
C PHE A 226 33.93 9.22 -20.19
N PRO A 227 33.94 10.12 -21.18
CA PRO A 227 34.87 10.02 -22.30
C PRO A 227 36.33 10.22 -21.84
N ALA A 228 37.30 9.71 -22.60
CA ALA A 228 38.69 10.12 -22.40
C ALA A 228 38.79 11.62 -22.75
N SER A 229 39.24 12.45 -21.80
CA SER A 229 39.21 13.91 -21.89
C SER A 229 40.53 14.50 -21.48
#